data_AF-A0A9D5IGA3-F1
#
_entry.id   AF-A0A9D5IGA3-F1
#
_cell.length_a   1.000
_cell.length_b   1.000
_cell.length_c   1.000
_cell.angle_alpha   90.00
_cell.angle_beta   90.00
_cell.angle_gamma   90.00
#
_symmetry.space_group_name_H-M   'P 1'
#
loop_
_entity.id
_entity.type
_entity.pdbx_description
1 polymer ?
#
loop_
_entity_poly.entity_id
_entity_poly.type
_entity_poly.pdbx_seq_one_letter_code
_entity_poly.pdbx_strand_id
1 'polypeptide(L)'
;MATARFVKAIATVALFNGVLFLSLAPEALASNETDAKRYTMELKTGKDAKTKINALHELGKLASIMKSYVEDALPDIYKGLDDKDAGIRAAAAQALGACDEPAEKAVPPLIKMLKDDKEDSAKIGAAKGLMSMGSNAKAAIPTLREYAADKKSAVGKVAQTALKAIGKKNQ
;
A
#
# COMPACT_ATOMS: atom_id res chain seq x y z
N MET A 1 -42.74 -1.65 6.26
CA MET A 1 -42.06 -2.89 6.72
C MET A 1 -42.17 -3.90 5.59
N ALA A 2 -41.15 -4.57 5.05
CA ALA A 2 -39.71 -4.58 5.25
C ALA A 2 -39.08 -4.99 3.91
N THR A 3 -38.05 -4.27 3.47
CA THR A 3 -37.23 -4.58 2.30
C THR A 3 -36.29 -5.75 2.64
N ALA A 4 -36.54 -6.92 2.07
CA ALA A 4 -35.66 -8.08 2.22
C ALA A 4 -34.48 -7.98 1.25
N ARG A 5 -33.32 -7.74 1.86
CA ARG A 5 -31.97 -7.77 1.28
C ARG A 5 -31.61 -9.20 0.86
N PHE A 6 -31.57 -9.50 -0.43
CA PHE A 6 -30.78 -10.62 -0.97
C PHE A 6 -30.46 -10.32 -2.44
N VAL A 7 -29.56 -9.36 -2.66
CA VAL A 7 -28.82 -9.24 -3.93
C VAL A 7 -27.92 -10.47 -4.00
N LYS A 8 -28.48 -11.56 -4.52
CA LYS A 8 -27.76 -12.78 -4.87
C LYS A 8 -26.72 -12.38 -5.91
N ALA A 9 -25.45 -12.56 -5.54
CA ALA A 9 -24.35 -12.67 -6.48
C ALA A 9 -24.71 -13.74 -7.52
N ILE A 10 -25.20 -13.30 -8.68
CA ILE A 10 -25.34 -14.15 -9.86
C ILE A 10 -24.16 -13.74 -10.74
N ALA A 11 -23.06 -14.46 -10.57
CA ALA A 11 -22.02 -14.55 -11.58
C ALA A 11 -22.67 -15.18 -12.82
N THR A 12 -23.09 -14.34 -13.76
CA THR A 12 -23.60 -14.82 -15.05
C THR A 12 -22.42 -15.35 -15.85
N VAL A 13 -22.19 -16.67 -15.77
CA VAL A 13 -21.20 -17.39 -16.58
C VAL A 13 -21.79 -17.55 -17.98
N ALA A 14 -21.37 -16.70 -18.92
CA ALA A 14 -21.69 -16.87 -20.33
C ALA A 14 -20.58 -17.69 -21.00
N LEU A 15 -20.89 -18.93 -21.39
CA LEU A 15 -20.01 -19.76 -22.22
C LEU A 15 -20.11 -19.28 -23.67
N PHE A 16 -19.06 -18.62 -24.17
CA PHE A 16 -18.85 -18.41 -25.60
C PHE A 16 -17.54 -19.10 -25.98
N ASN A 17 -17.63 -20.20 -26.73
CA ASN A 17 -16.50 -20.90 -27.37
C ASN A 17 -15.31 -21.27 -26.44
N GLY A 18 -15.58 -21.91 -25.31
CA GLY A 18 -14.53 -22.61 -24.53
C GLY A 18 -13.51 -21.72 -23.81
N VAL A 19 -13.65 -20.39 -23.85
CA VAL A 19 -12.84 -19.47 -23.06
C VAL A 19 -13.66 -18.97 -21.88
N LEU A 20 -13.19 -19.26 -20.66
CA LEU A 20 -13.79 -18.80 -19.42
C LEU A 20 -13.59 -17.27 -19.31
N PHE A 21 -14.56 -16.48 -19.74
CA PHE A 21 -14.62 -15.05 -19.40
C PHE A 21 -15.11 -14.93 -17.97
N LEU A 22 -14.19 -14.70 -17.03
CA LEU A 22 -14.55 -14.19 -15.71
C LEU A 22 -15.16 -12.80 -15.94
N SER A 23 -16.48 -12.71 -15.95
CA SER A 23 -17.21 -11.44 -15.97
C SER A 23 -16.99 -10.74 -14.62
N LEU A 24 -15.82 -10.13 -14.43
CA LEU A 24 -15.75 -8.97 -13.56
C LEU A 24 -16.68 -7.95 -14.22
N ALA A 25 -17.76 -7.57 -13.52
CA ALA A 25 -18.70 -6.57 -13.99
C ALA A 25 -17.90 -5.34 -14.47
N PRO A 26 -17.95 -4.98 -15.76
CA PRO A 26 -17.14 -3.91 -16.32
C PRO A 26 -17.36 -2.57 -15.59
N GLU A 27 -18.51 -2.39 -14.92
CA GLU A 27 -18.77 -1.23 -14.07
C GLU A 27 -17.83 -1.12 -12.86
N ALA A 28 -17.47 -2.23 -12.22
CA ALA A 28 -16.59 -2.22 -11.04
C ALA A 28 -15.13 -1.97 -11.41
N LEU A 29 -14.71 -2.36 -12.62
CA LEU A 29 -13.39 -2.07 -13.15
C LEU A 29 -13.26 -0.58 -13.49
N ALA A 30 -14.29 -0.03 -14.17
CA ALA A 30 -14.36 1.38 -14.55
C ALA A 30 -14.44 2.33 -13.33
N SER A 31 -15.14 1.93 -12.26
CA SER A 31 -15.20 2.74 -11.03
C SER A 31 -13.84 2.86 -10.35
N ASN A 32 -13.07 1.77 -10.30
CA ASN A 32 -11.76 1.74 -9.63
C ASN A 32 -10.72 2.59 -10.37
N GLU A 33 -10.72 2.58 -11.71
CA GLU A 33 -9.82 3.43 -12.49
C GLU A 33 -10.16 4.92 -12.31
N THR A 34 -11.46 5.25 -12.28
CA THR A 34 -11.92 6.62 -12.03
C THR A 34 -11.56 7.08 -10.62
N ASP A 35 -11.72 6.22 -9.62
CA ASP A 35 -11.33 6.47 -8.24
C ASP A 35 -9.81 6.65 -8.12
N ALA A 36 -9.00 5.83 -8.80
CA ALA A 36 -7.54 5.98 -8.81
C ALA A 36 -7.10 7.35 -9.35
N LYS A 37 -7.71 7.82 -10.45
CA LYS A 37 -7.47 9.15 -11.01
C LYS A 37 -7.89 10.25 -10.03
N ARG A 38 -9.04 10.10 -9.36
CA ARG A 38 -9.50 11.04 -8.32
C ARG A 38 -8.50 11.12 -7.17
N TYR A 39 -8.08 9.99 -6.60
CA TYR A 39 -7.13 9.98 -5.48
C TYR A 39 -5.75 10.53 -5.89
N THR A 40 -5.31 10.26 -7.11
CA THR A 40 -4.08 10.87 -7.65
C THR A 40 -4.20 12.40 -7.71
N MET A 41 -5.35 12.92 -8.12
CA MET A 41 -5.61 14.36 -8.15
C MET A 41 -5.68 14.96 -6.73
N GLU A 42 -6.32 14.27 -5.79
CA GLU A 42 -6.39 14.64 -4.38
C GLU A 42 -5.01 14.65 -3.72
N LEU A 43 -4.11 13.72 -4.08
CA LEU A 43 -2.74 13.70 -3.59
C LEU A 43 -1.95 14.94 -4.08
N LYS A 44 -2.15 15.33 -5.34
CA LYS A 44 -1.50 16.50 -5.96
C LYS A 44 -2.03 17.83 -5.44
N THR A 45 -3.34 17.95 -5.31
CA THR A 45 -4.04 19.23 -5.11
C THR A 45 -4.67 19.40 -3.73
N GLY A 46 -4.70 18.33 -2.92
CA GLY A 46 -5.24 18.34 -1.57
C GLY A 46 -4.55 19.40 -0.72
N LYS A 47 -5.34 20.30 -0.12
CA LYS A 47 -4.83 21.37 0.74
C LYS A 47 -4.45 20.88 2.13
N ASP A 48 -5.13 19.84 2.62
CA ASP A 48 -5.00 19.32 3.96
C ASP A 48 -4.33 17.93 3.97
N ALA A 49 -3.58 17.66 5.04
CA ALA A 49 -2.85 16.40 5.18
C ALA A 49 -3.80 15.19 5.24
N LYS A 50 -4.99 15.34 5.81
CA LYS A 50 -5.97 14.27 5.94
C LYS A 50 -6.45 13.77 4.57
N THR A 51 -6.80 14.68 3.66
CA THR A 51 -7.17 14.32 2.28
C THR A 51 -6.05 13.55 1.59
N LYS A 52 -4.80 14.02 1.69
CA LYS A 52 -3.65 13.33 1.08
C LYS A 52 -3.39 11.96 1.69
N ILE A 53 -3.47 11.83 3.02
CA ILE A 53 -3.31 10.55 3.73
C ILE A 53 -4.39 9.55 3.29
N ASN A 54 -5.65 10.01 3.19
CA ASN A 54 -6.74 9.17 2.72
C ASN A 54 -6.49 8.71 1.28
N ALA A 55 -6.11 9.63 0.39
CA ALA A 55 -5.78 9.29 -0.99
C ALA A 55 -4.66 8.23 -1.06
N LEU A 56 -3.58 8.38 -0.28
CA LEU A 56 -2.49 7.40 -0.23
C LEU A 56 -2.96 6.02 0.25
N HIS A 57 -3.80 5.96 1.28
CA HIS A 57 -4.36 4.70 1.75
C HIS A 57 -5.27 4.03 0.73
N GLU A 58 -6.14 4.79 0.07
CA GLU A 58 -7.02 4.25 -0.97
C GLU A 58 -6.23 3.79 -2.20
N LEU A 59 -5.20 4.53 -2.61
CA LEU A 59 -4.27 4.10 -3.67
C LEU A 59 -3.58 2.79 -3.29
N GLY A 60 -3.11 2.63 -2.04
CA GLY A 60 -2.53 1.36 -1.57
C GLY A 60 -3.52 0.18 -1.62
N LYS A 61 -4.80 0.40 -1.33
CA LYS A 61 -5.84 -0.63 -1.47
C LYS A 61 -6.10 -0.96 -2.94
N LEU A 62 -6.19 0.05 -3.80
CA LEU A 62 -6.38 -0.14 -5.25
C LEU A 62 -5.20 -0.90 -5.87
N ALA A 63 -3.98 -0.62 -5.41
CA ALA A 63 -2.80 -1.37 -5.83
C ALA A 63 -2.88 -2.86 -5.50
N SER A 64 -3.51 -3.21 -4.36
CA SER A 64 -3.73 -4.61 -3.98
C SER A 64 -4.77 -5.32 -4.86
N ILE A 65 -5.59 -4.56 -5.60
CA ILE A 65 -6.54 -5.08 -6.58
C ILE A 65 -5.86 -5.20 -7.94
N MET A 66 -5.25 -4.12 -8.42
CA MET A 66 -4.57 -4.08 -9.71
C MET A 66 -3.46 -3.02 -9.72
N LYS A 67 -2.25 -3.44 -10.09
CA LYS A 67 -1.07 -2.58 -10.13
C LYS A 67 -1.20 -1.42 -11.13
N SER A 68 -1.82 -1.64 -12.28
CA SER A 68 -1.94 -0.62 -13.34
C SER A 68 -2.73 0.62 -12.92
N TYR A 69 -3.60 0.53 -11.91
CA TYR A 69 -4.37 1.69 -11.43
C TYR A 69 -3.51 2.76 -10.74
N VAL A 70 -2.37 2.36 -10.18
CA VAL A 70 -1.53 3.25 -9.37
C VAL A 70 -0.26 3.70 -10.09
N GLU A 71 -0.03 3.26 -11.33
CA GLU A 71 1.18 3.62 -12.10
C GLU A 71 1.32 5.14 -12.24
N ASP A 72 0.23 5.84 -12.57
CA ASP A 72 0.20 7.30 -12.69
C ASP A 72 0.41 8.03 -11.36
N ALA A 73 0.12 7.36 -10.24
CA ALA A 73 0.25 7.90 -8.89
C ALA A 73 1.63 7.66 -8.28
N LEU A 74 2.42 6.71 -8.80
CA LEU A 74 3.72 6.33 -8.23
C LEU A 74 4.65 7.53 -8.02
N PRO A 75 4.84 8.46 -8.97
CA PRO A 75 5.72 9.61 -8.74
C PRO A 75 5.30 10.47 -7.55
N ASP A 76 3.99 10.64 -7.36
CA ASP A 76 3.43 11.42 -6.25
C ASP A 76 3.48 10.66 -4.93
N ILE A 77 3.34 9.32 -4.95
CA ILE A 77 3.55 8.46 -3.77
C ILE A 77 5.01 8.55 -3.32
N TYR A 78 5.98 8.45 -4.24
CA TYR A 78 7.39 8.63 -3.92
C TYR A 78 7.67 10.02 -3.35
N LYS A 79 7.11 11.07 -3.95
CA LYS A 79 7.22 12.44 -3.43
C LYS A 79 6.64 12.58 -2.02
N GLY A 80 5.59 11.83 -1.70
CA GLY A 80 4.98 11.79 -0.37
C GLY A 80 5.93 11.31 0.73
N LEU A 81 6.98 10.54 0.40
CA LEU A 81 7.99 10.11 1.37
C LEU A 81 8.82 11.28 1.92
N ASP A 82 8.88 12.41 1.21
CA ASP A 82 9.62 13.61 1.60
C ASP A 82 8.68 14.75 2.07
N ASP A 83 7.39 14.48 2.30
CA ASP A 83 6.45 15.51 2.76
C ASP A 83 6.81 16.01 4.17
N LYS A 84 6.50 17.29 4.45
CA LYS A 84 6.70 17.91 5.76
C LYS A 84 5.89 17.22 6.86
N ASP A 85 4.72 16.68 6.52
CA ASP A 85 3.83 16.01 7.47
C ASP A 85 4.21 14.53 7.62
N ALA A 86 4.48 14.10 8.86
CA ALA A 86 4.90 12.73 9.13
C ALA A 86 3.80 11.70 8.86
N GLY A 87 2.53 12.09 8.96
CA GLY A 87 1.40 11.24 8.60
C GLY A 87 1.35 10.98 7.10
N ILE A 88 1.60 12.00 6.27
CA ILE A 88 1.74 11.84 4.81
C ILE A 88 2.90 10.90 4.49
N ARG A 89 4.09 11.13 5.09
CA ARG A 89 5.23 10.23 4.86
C ARG A 89 4.89 8.79 5.24
N ALA A 90 4.28 8.59 6.40
CA ALA A 90 3.89 7.25 6.88
C ALA A 90 2.86 6.56 5.97
N ALA A 91 1.91 7.32 5.43
CA ALA A 91 0.90 6.81 4.49
C ALA A 91 1.52 6.47 3.13
N ALA A 92 2.42 7.33 2.64
CA ALA A 92 3.15 7.12 1.39
C ALA A 92 4.03 5.85 1.45
N ALA A 93 4.73 5.65 2.57
CA ALA A 93 5.53 4.46 2.79
C ALA A 93 4.69 3.16 2.78
N GLN A 94 3.51 3.19 3.39
CA GLN A 94 2.58 2.07 3.40
C GLN A 94 2.00 1.81 2.01
N ALA A 95 1.58 2.87 1.30
CA ALA A 95 1.05 2.79 -0.06
C ALA A 95 2.09 2.18 -1.01
N LEU A 96 3.33 2.68 -0.96
CA LEU A 96 4.43 2.17 -1.79
C LEU A 96 4.69 0.68 -1.57
N GLY A 97 4.62 0.22 -0.31
CA GLY A 97 4.74 -1.20 0.01
C GLY A 97 3.61 -2.07 -0.55
N ALA A 98 2.42 -1.50 -0.73
CA ALA A 98 1.26 -2.16 -1.33
C ALA A 98 1.26 -2.09 -2.88
N CYS A 99 2.01 -1.16 -3.47
CA CYS A 99 2.17 -1.02 -4.93
C CYS A 99 2.99 -2.15 -5.59
N ASP A 100 3.54 -3.07 -4.79
CA ASP A 100 4.46 -4.13 -5.23
C ASP A 100 5.51 -3.60 -6.24
N GLU A 101 6.10 -2.47 -5.88
CA GLU A 101 7.14 -1.85 -6.68
C GLU A 101 8.42 -2.70 -6.65
N PRO A 102 9.22 -2.69 -7.73
CA PRO A 102 10.49 -3.41 -7.77
C PRO A 102 11.30 -3.11 -6.50
N ALA A 103 11.75 -4.17 -5.84
CA ALA A 103 12.44 -4.07 -4.55
C ALA A 103 13.61 -3.09 -4.58
N GLU A 104 14.36 -3.07 -5.69
CA GLU A 104 15.50 -2.18 -5.92
C GLU A 104 15.13 -0.70 -5.88
N LYS A 105 13.88 -0.34 -6.18
CA LYS A 105 13.37 1.04 -6.16
C LYS A 105 12.72 1.39 -4.83
N ALA A 106 11.87 0.51 -4.31
CA ALA A 106 11.06 0.81 -3.13
C ALA A 106 11.77 0.54 -1.80
N VAL A 107 12.65 -0.46 -1.71
CA VAL A 107 13.30 -0.83 -0.44
C VAL A 107 14.29 0.22 0.05
N PRO A 108 15.21 0.78 -0.78
CA PRO A 108 16.18 1.78 -0.29
C PRO A 108 15.56 3.03 0.36
N PRO A 109 14.54 3.70 -0.22
CA PRO A 109 13.93 4.87 0.43
C PRO A 109 13.17 4.51 1.71
N LEU A 110 12.52 3.34 1.78
CA LEU A 110 11.86 2.87 3.00
C LEU A 110 12.89 2.55 4.11
N ILE A 111 14.04 1.96 3.78
CA ILE A 111 15.14 1.76 4.74
C ILE A 111 15.65 3.12 5.23
N LYS A 112 15.91 4.06 4.33
CA LYS A 112 16.37 5.41 4.69
C LYS A 112 15.40 6.09 5.65
N MET A 113 14.11 6.03 5.35
CA MET A 113 13.05 6.59 6.19
C MET A 113 12.96 5.91 7.57
N LEU A 114 13.13 4.59 7.64
CA LEU A 114 13.20 3.88 8.92
C LEU A 114 14.39 4.35 9.78
N LYS A 115 15.53 4.67 9.14
CA LYS A 115 16.76 5.10 9.82
C LYS A 115 16.75 6.56 10.24
N ASP A 116 16.44 7.43 9.29
CA ASP A 116 16.79 8.85 9.35
C ASP A 116 15.60 9.74 9.72
N ASP A 117 14.37 9.22 9.68
CA ASP A 117 13.20 10.04 10.04
C ASP A 117 13.23 10.44 11.52
N LYS A 118 12.67 11.61 11.82
CA LYS A 118 12.61 12.14 13.19
C LYS A 118 11.40 11.59 13.93
N GLU A 119 10.32 11.31 13.21
CA GLU A 119 9.04 10.95 13.80
C GLU A 119 8.84 9.43 13.78
N ASP A 120 8.48 8.87 14.93
CA ASP A 120 8.23 7.43 15.06
C ASP A 120 7.06 6.96 14.18
N SER A 121 6.07 7.82 13.93
CA SER A 121 4.93 7.53 13.05
C SER A 121 5.38 7.23 11.62
N ALA A 122 6.32 8.03 11.10
CA ALA A 122 6.94 7.84 9.81
C ALA A 122 7.77 6.54 9.77
N LYS A 123 8.62 6.29 10.77
CA LYS A 123 9.38 5.02 10.89
C LYS A 123 8.48 3.80 10.90
N ILE A 124 7.37 3.86 11.63
CA ILE A 124 6.34 2.80 11.65
C ILE A 124 5.75 2.59 10.25
N GLY A 125 5.44 3.68 9.54
CA GLY A 125 4.97 3.62 8.16
C GLY A 125 5.97 2.91 7.23
N ALA A 126 7.25 3.25 7.33
CA ALA A 126 8.33 2.60 6.59
C ALA A 126 8.43 1.09 6.91
N ALA A 127 8.42 0.72 8.18
CA ALA A 127 8.46 -0.69 8.60
C ALA A 127 7.21 -1.48 8.13
N LYS A 128 6.04 -0.84 8.11
CA LYS A 128 4.81 -1.43 7.55
C LYS A 128 4.88 -1.58 6.02
N GLY A 129 5.40 -0.58 5.31
CA GLY A 129 5.62 -0.68 3.87
C GLY A 129 6.52 -1.87 3.52
N LEU A 130 7.65 -1.99 4.20
CA LEU A 130 8.57 -3.14 4.07
C LEU A 130 7.90 -4.48 4.41
N MET A 131 7.02 -4.50 5.42
CA MET A 131 6.23 -5.67 5.78
C MET A 131 5.27 -6.08 4.65
N SER A 132 4.56 -5.13 4.04
CA SER A 132 3.61 -5.38 2.94
C SER A 132 4.29 -5.95 1.71
N MET A 133 5.53 -5.53 1.42
CA MET A 133 6.34 -6.08 0.32
C MET A 133 6.75 -7.55 0.55
N GLY A 134 6.74 -8.03 1.80
CA GLY A 134 7.08 -9.41 2.14
C GLY A 134 8.48 -9.83 1.66
N SER A 135 8.60 -10.96 0.96
CA SER A 135 9.89 -11.51 0.50
C SER A 135 10.67 -10.56 -0.43
N ASN A 136 10.01 -9.58 -1.07
CA ASN A 136 10.68 -8.57 -1.88
C ASN A 136 11.53 -7.61 -1.02
N ALA A 137 11.22 -7.46 0.28
CA ALA A 137 11.95 -6.60 1.21
C ALA A 137 13.10 -7.29 1.97
N LYS A 138 13.64 -8.42 1.49
CA LYS A 138 14.75 -9.15 2.16
C LYS A 138 15.97 -8.25 2.45
N ALA A 139 16.28 -7.30 1.57
CA ALA A 139 17.38 -6.36 1.77
C ALA A 139 17.22 -5.48 3.03
N ALA A 140 15.99 -5.31 3.54
CA ALA A 140 15.71 -4.57 4.76
C ALA A 140 15.88 -5.38 6.05
N ILE A 141 16.12 -6.70 5.98
CA ILE A 141 16.25 -7.57 7.17
C ILE A 141 17.30 -7.08 8.17
N PRO A 142 18.52 -6.67 7.76
CA PRO A 142 19.52 -6.18 8.72
C PRO A 142 19.04 -4.96 9.49
N THR A 143 18.49 -3.97 8.78
CA THR A 143 17.95 -2.75 9.39
C THR A 143 16.76 -3.06 10.30
N LEU A 144 15.81 -3.89 9.84
CA LEU A 144 14.66 -4.27 10.68
C LEU A 144 15.10 -5.02 11.94
N ARG A 145 16.18 -5.80 11.91
CA ARG A 145 16.73 -6.49 13.08
C ARG A 145 17.30 -5.52 14.12
N GLU A 146 17.98 -4.47 13.68
CA GLU A 146 18.48 -3.40 14.53
C GLU A 146 17.33 -2.74 15.31
N TYR A 147 16.27 -2.34 14.61
CA TYR A 147 15.08 -1.73 15.26
C TYR A 147 14.28 -2.71 16.10
N ALA A 148 14.21 -3.99 15.69
CA ALA A 148 13.50 -5.03 16.43
C ALA A 148 14.13 -5.36 17.80
N ALA A 149 15.38 -4.96 18.04
CA ALA A 149 16.07 -5.17 19.31
C ALA A 149 15.38 -4.40 20.46
N ASP A 150 14.87 -3.20 20.18
CA ASP A 150 14.06 -2.45 21.14
C ASP A 150 12.61 -2.92 21.11
N LYS A 151 12.31 -3.92 21.95
CA LYS A 151 10.97 -4.51 22.03
C LYS A 151 9.93 -3.59 22.66
N LYS A 152 10.35 -2.50 23.32
CA LYS A 152 9.44 -1.59 24.03
C LYS A 152 8.91 -0.52 23.10
N SER A 153 9.72 -0.01 22.17
CA SER A 153 9.26 0.98 21.20
C SER A 153 8.23 0.43 20.22
N ALA A 154 7.35 1.32 19.77
CA ALA A 154 6.35 0.99 18.75
C ALA A 154 7.01 0.57 17.43
N VAL A 155 8.09 1.26 17.04
CA VAL A 155 8.89 0.94 15.84
C VAL A 155 9.45 -0.48 15.94
N GLY A 156 10.04 -0.87 17.07
CA GLY A 156 10.62 -2.20 17.22
C GLY A 156 9.60 -3.34 17.20
N LYS A 157 8.40 -3.14 17.77
CA LYS A 157 7.28 -4.12 17.66
C LYS A 157 6.84 -4.33 16.22
N VAL A 158 6.76 -3.24 15.44
CA VAL A 158 6.41 -3.31 14.01
C VAL A 158 7.55 -3.97 13.22
N ALA A 159 8.80 -3.64 13.52
CA ALA A 159 9.96 -4.26 12.89
C ALA A 159 10.04 -5.78 13.14
N GLN A 160 9.71 -6.25 14.34
CA GLN A 160 9.59 -7.69 14.63
C GLN A 160 8.50 -8.37 13.80
N THR A 161 7.35 -7.70 13.65
CA THR A 161 6.26 -8.19 12.80
C THR A 161 6.69 -8.24 11.33
N ALA A 162 7.41 -7.22 10.86
CA ALA A 162 7.94 -7.15 9.50
C ALA A 162 8.92 -8.29 9.23
N LEU A 163 9.88 -8.54 10.14
CA LEU A 163 10.81 -9.67 10.02
C LEU A 163 10.10 -11.02 9.92
N LYS A 164 9.03 -11.23 10.71
CA LYS A 164 8.22 -12.45 10.64
C LYS A 164 7.51 -12.58 9.28
N ALA A 165 6.95 -11.49 8.76
CA ALA A 165 6.27 -11.49 7.46
C ALA A 165 7.22 -11.76 6.29
N ILE A 166 8.39 -11.11 6.29
CA ILE A 166 9.44 -11.28 5.27
C ILE A 166 10.04 -12.70 5.32
N GLY A 167 10.20 -13.26 6.52
CA GLY A 167 10.75 -14.60 6.73
C GLY A 167 9.78 -15.75 6.39
N LYS A 168 8.47 -15.58 6.64
CA LYS A 168 7.46 -16.63 6.41
C LYS A 168 7.19 -16.92 4.93
N LYS A 169 7.42 -15.97 4.02
CA LYS A 169 7.14 -16.15 2.58
C LYS A 169 8.23 -16.94 1.82
N ASN A 170 9.20 -17.53 2.53
CA ASN A 170 10.29 -18.36 1.97
C ASN A 170 10.23 -19.85 2.42
N GLN A 171 9.12 -20.29 3.01
CA GLN A 171 8.81 -21.70 3.27
C GLN A 171 7.54 -22.07 2.51
#